data_AF-A0A7R9EMT8-F1
#
_entry.id   AF-A0A7R9EMT8-F1
#
_cell.length_a   1.000
_cell.length_b   1.000
_cell.length_c   1.000
_cell.angle_alpha   90.00
_cell.angle_beta   90.00
_cell.angle_gamma   90.00
#
_symmetry.space_group_name_H-M   'P 1'
#
loop_
_entity.id
_entity.type
_entity.pdbx_description
1 polymer ?
#
loop_
_entity_poly.entity_id
_entity_poly.type
_entity_poly.pdbx_seq_one_letter_code
_entity_poly.pdbx_strand_id
1 'polypeptide(L)'
;MSSDSAPNQPLPEVHYNWVDVTDEFFRAVKGLELGELLHDESFGLFEAMSAIEMMDPKMDAGMLCNRGSKTALNFDQAVQTGALKLQDLTLAEQIGIIDCTLACLVSWLEGHSLAQTVFTNLYLHRPHQIGDRCIKAFSICVFKIVDIIKDFVNRQVSQ
;
A
#
# COMPACT_ATOMS: atom_id res chain seq x y z
N MET A 1 34.57 -20.30 20.40
CA MET A 1 34.45 -21.63 19.76
C MET A 1 33.64 -22.46 20.74
N SER A 2 32.39 -22.84 20.52
CA SER A 2 31.62 -23.00 19.28
C SER A 2 30.13 -22.84 19.66
N SER A 3 29.40 -21.99 18.94
CA SER A 3 27.94 -21.93 19.02
C SER A 3 27.37 -22.98 18.08
N ASP A 4 26.75 -24.02 18.62
CA ASP A 4 26.03 -25.05 17.87
C ASP A 4 24.94 -24.40 17.02
N SER A 5 25.19 -24.35 15.71
CA SER A 5 24.18 -24.06 14.69
C SER A 5 23.32 -25.30 14.51
N ALA A 6 22.08 -25.26 15.01
CA ALA A 6 21.08 -26.28 14.73
C ALA A 6 20.97 -26.49 13.20
N PRO A 7 20.87 -27.74 12.73
CA PRO A 7 20.78 -28.03 11.30
C PRO A 7 19.47 -27.44 10.77
N ASN A 8 19.61 -26.63 9.73
CA ASN A 8 18.51 -26.01 8.98
C ASN A 8 17.70 -27.14 8.32
N GLN A 9 16.65 -27.63 8.99
CA GLN A 9 15.74 -28.61 8.41
C GLN A 9 15.03 -27.94 7.23
N PRO A 10 15.10 -28.50 6.00
CA PRO A 10 14.36 -27.94 4.89
C PRO A 10 12.87 -27.98 5.22
N LEU A 11 12.19 -26.86 5.02
CA LEU A 11 10.74 -26.76 5.16
C LEU A 11 10.09 -27.88 4.33
N PRO A 12 9.07 -28.58 4.87
CA PRO A 12 8.42 -29.66 4.14
C PRO A 12 7.95 -29.15 2.77
N GLU A 13 8.35 -29.84 1.70
CA GLU A 13 7.90 -29.53 0.35
C GLU A 13 6.38 -29.67 0.28
N VAL A 14 5.70 -28.55 0.09
CA VAL A 14 4.25 -28.53 -0.10
C VAL A 14 3.97 -29.05 -1.50
N HIS A 15 3.59 -30.33 -1.59
CA HIS A 15 3.08 -30.91 -2.82
C HIS A 15 1.64 -30.44 -3.06
N TYR A 16 1.48 -29.50 -3.98
CA TYR A 16 0.16 -29.08 -4.44
C TYR A 16 -0.34 -30.01 -5.56
N ASN A 17 -1.50 -30.64 -5.35
CA ASN A 17 -2.18 -31.44 -6.36
C ASN A 17 -3.29 -30.62 -7.02
N TRP A 18 -2.89 -29.66 -7.86
CA TRP A 18 -3.85 -28.80 -8.58
C TRP A 18 -4.60 -29.62 -9.64
N VAL A 19 -5.92 -29.51 -9.64
CA VAL A 19 -6.81 -30.10 -10.65
C VAL A 19 -7.48 -28.98 -11.40
N ASP A 20 -7.45 -29.04 -12.73
CA ASP A 20 -8.17 -28.08 -13.58
C ASP A 20 -9.67 -28.41 -13.57
N VAL A 21 -10.46 -27.45 -13.12
CA VAL A 21 -11.92 -27.55 -13.02
C VAL A 21 -12.64 -26.58 -13.96
N THR A 22 -11.94 -25.93 -14.89
CA THR A 22 -12.47 -24.86 -15.75
C THR A 22 -13.71 -25.33 -16.53
N ASP A 23 -13.61 -26.46 -17.23
CA ASP A 23 -14.72 -26.99 -18.04
C ASP A 23 -15.91 -27.46 -17.20
N GLU A 24 -15.64 -28.05 -16.04
CA GLU A 24 -16.67 -28.51 -15.11
C GLU A 24 -17.43 -27.31 -14.51
N PHE A 25 -16.70 -26.29 -14.10
CA PHE A 25 -17.26 -25.05 -13.55
C PHE A 25 -18.17 -24.36 -14.57
N PHE A 26 -17.69 -24.11 -15.80
CA PHE A 26 -18.52 -23.49 -16.85
C PHE A 26 -19.72 -24.34 -17.26
N ARG A 27 -19.65 -25.67 -17.12
CA ARG A 27 -20.80 -26.55 -17.35
C ARG A 27 -21.86 -26.38 -16.26
N ALA A 28 -21.45 -26.31 -14.99
CA ALA A 28 -22.35 -26.13 -13.86
C ALA A 28 -23.06 -24.75 -13.89
N VAL A 29 -22.34 -23.70 -14.27
CA VAL A 29 -22.89 -22.32 -14.36
C VAL A 29 -24.06 -22.22 -15.35
N LYS A 30 -24.15 -23.08 -16.37
CA LYS A 30 -25.29 -23.10 -17.31
C LYS A 30 -26.63 -23.48 -16.65
N GLY A 31 -26.61 -24.00 -15.43
CA GLY A 31 -27.81 -24.28 -14.65
C GLY A 31 -28.42 -23.06 -13.97
N LEU A 32 -27.71 -21.92 -13.94
CA LEU A 32 -28.20 -20.67 -13.35
C LEU A 32 -29.08 -19.91 -14.35
N GLU A 33 -30.23 -19.44 -13.88
CA GLU A 33 -31.11 -18.56 -14.63
C GLU A 33 -30.66 -17.09 -14.57
N LEU A 34 -31.21 -16.27 -15.47
CA LEU A 34 -30.90 -14.84 -15.49
C LEU A 34 -31.35 -14.19 -14.17
N GLY A 35 -30.39 -13.62 -13.45
CA GLY A 35 -30.64 -12.95 -12.16
C GLY A 35 -30.35 -13.83 -10.94
N GLU A 36 -30.00 -15.10 -11.13
CA GLU A 36 -29.54 -15.97 -10.05
C GLU A 36 -28.04 -15.76 -9.76
N LEU A 37 -27.69 -15.83 -8.47
CA LEU A 37 -26.32 -15.70 -7.99
C LEU A 37 -26.07 -16.81 -6.96
N LEU A 38 -25.03 -17.61 -7.18
CA LEU A 38 -24.57 -18.60 -6.21
C LEU A 38 -23.53 -17.94 -5.29
N HIS A 39 -23.85 -17.84 -4.01
CA HIS A 39 -22.94 -17.33 -2.98
C HIS A 39 -23.27 -17.98 -1.62
N ASP A 40 -22.37 -17.83 -0.66
CA ASP A 40 -22.59 -18.28 0.72
C ASP A 40 -23.70 -17.47 1.41
N GLU A 41 -24.47 -18.08 2.31
CA GLU A 41 -25.57 -17.40 3.02
C GLU A 41 -25.11 -16.18 3.85
N SER A 42 -23.85 -16.16 4.28
CA SER A 42 -23.26 -15.04 5.02
C SER A 42 -22.74 -13.92 4.12
N PHE A 43 -22.61 -14.14 2.81
CA PHE A 43 -22.04 -13.18 1.89
C PHE A 43 -23.10 -12.17 1.41
N GLY A 44 -22.90 -10.89 1.76
CA GLY A 44 -23.80 -9.82 1.39
C GLY A 44 -23.46 -9.18 0.04
N LEU A 45 -24.46 -8.83 -0.76
CA LEU A 45 -24.26 -8.08 -2.01
C LEU A 45 -23.59 -6.71 -1.79
N PHE A 46 -23.75 -6.11 -0.61
CA PHE A 46 -23.06 -4.87 -0.26
C PHE A 46 -21.55 -5.07 -0.14
N GLU A 47 -21.11 -6.23 0.36
CA GLU A 47 -19.68 -6.59 0.43
C GLU A 47 -19.10 -6.79 -0.97
N ALA A 48 -19.89 -7.40 -1.87
CA ALA A 48 -19.53 -7.56 -3.28
C ALA A 48 -19.26 -6.23 -3.99
N MET A 49 -19.91 -5.13 -3.59
CA MET A 49 -19.65 -3.81 -4.19
C MET A 49 -18.26 -3.26 -3.89
N SER A 50 -17.60 -3.74 -2.82
CA SER A 50 -16.24 -3.35 -2.47
C SER A 50 -15.17 -4.22 -3.15
N ALA A 51 -15.58 -5.28 -3.84
CA ALA A 51 -14.67 -6.19 -4.52
C ALA A 51 -13.91 -5.47 -5.65
N ILE A 52 -12.62 -5.80 -5.77
CA ILE A 52 -11.77 -5.28 -6.85
C ILE A 52 -12.04 -6.10 -8.11
N GLU A 53 -12.46 -5.41 -9.18
CA GLU A 53 -12.63 -6.02 -10.50
C GLU A 53 -11.28 -6.08 -11.21
N MET A 54 -10.77 -7.30 -11.43
CA MET A 54 -9.52 -7.51 -12.16
C MET A 54 -9.66 -7.09 -13.63
N MET A 55 -8.59 -6.53 -14.20
CA MET A 55 -8.54 -6.02 -15.58
C MET A 55 -9.44 -4.81 -15.86
N ASP A 56 -10.17 -4.29 -14.87
CA ASP A 56 -10.83 -3.00 -15.02
C ASP A 56 -9.81 -1.86 -14.84
N PRO A 57 -9.70 -0.90 -15.78
CA PRO A 57 -8.71 0.17 -15.69
C PRO A 57 -8.79 1.00 -14.39
N LYS A 58 -9.99 1.23 -13.85
CA LYS A 58 -10.24 2.08 -12.68
C LYS A 58 -10.14 1.33 -11.36
N MET A 59 -10.52 0.06 -11.32
CA MET A 59 -10.55 -0.74 -10.11
C MET A 59 -9.24 -1.52 -9.89
N ASP A 60 -8.55 -1.92 -10.96
CA ASP A 60 -7.32 -2.71 -10.88
C ASP A 60 -6.06 -1.83 -10.85
N ALA A 61 -5.42 -1.73 -9.68
CA ALA A 61 -4.17 -0.98 -9.50
C ALA A 61 -2.97 -1.56 -10.29
N GLY A 62 -3.06 -2.83 -10.73
CA GLY A 62 -2.11 -3.51 -11.61
C GLY A 62 -2.27 -3.13 -13.08
N MET A 63 -3.41 -2.56 -13.48
CA MET A 63 -3.63 -2.06 -14.83
C MET A 63 -2.83 -0.77 -15.04
N LEU A 64 -1.75 -0.88 -15.81
CA LEU A 64 -0.88 0.25 -16.18
C LEU A 64 -1.61 1.32 -17.01
N CYS A 65 -2.77 0.98 -17.58
CA CYS A 65 -3.54 1.84 -18.50
C CYS A 65 -4.04 3.15 -17.88
N ASN A 66 -4.24 3.21 -16.55
CA ASN A 66 -4.75 4.41 -15.87
C ASN A 66 -3.67 5.32 -15.29
N ARG A 67 -2.40 4.93 -15.40
CA ARG A 67 -1.28 5.82 -15.10
C ARG A 67 -1.00 6.59 -16.39
N GLY A 68 -1.29 7.88 -16.43
CA GLY A 68 -0.82 8.72 -17.54
C GLY A 68 0.68 8.55 -17.77
N SER A 69 1.22 9.18 -18.83
CA SER A 69 2.64 9.10 -19.29
C SER A 69 3.73 9.16 -18.19
N LYS A 70 3.41 9.59 -16.96
CA LYS A 70 4.28 9.53 -15.78
C LYS A 70 3.82 8.42 -14.82
N THR A 71 4.51 7.29 -14.86
CA THR A 71 4.45 6.28 -13.80
C THR A 71 4.92 6.94 -12.49
N ALA A 72 4.13 6.85 -11.42
CA ALA A 72 4.56 7.31 -10.11
C ALA A 72 5.86 6.59 -9.72
N LEU A 73 6.93 7.36 -9.48
CA LEU A 73 8.23 6.81 -9.13
C LEU A 73 8.18 6.30 -7.69
N ASN A 74 8.67 5.08 -7.47
CA ASN A 74 8.95 4.62 -6.11
C ASN A 74 10.22 5.31 -5.57
N PHE A 75 10.51 5.14 -4.27
CA PHE A 75 11.68 5.76 -3.63
C PHE A 75 12.98 5.48 -4.39
N ASP A 76 13.27 4.20 -4.69
CA ASP A 76 14.51 3.78 -5.34
C ASP A 76 14.65 4.38 -6.74
N GLN A 77 13.58 4.35 -7.54
CA GLN A 77 13.52 4.92 -8.88
C GLN A 77 13.69 6.45 -8.83
N ALA A 78 13.07 7.13 -7.87
CA ALA A 78 13.17 8.58 -7.73
C ALA A 78 14.59 9.02 -7.35
N VAL A 79 15.29 8.24 -6.52
CA VAL A 79 16.70 8.47 -6.19
C VAL A 79 17.59 8.21 -7.42
N GLN A 80 17.39 7.09 -8.13
CA GLN A 80 18.19 6.72 -9.30
C GLN A 80 18.06 7.71 -10.46
N THR A 81 16.85 8.24 -10.67
CA THR A 81 16.56 9.25 -11.71
C THR A 81 16.96 10.67 -11.31
N GLY A 82 17.42 10.88 -10.07
CA GLY A 82 17.73 12.20 -9.52
C GLY A 82 16.51 13.09 -9.23
N ALA A 83 15.30 12.54 -9.35
CA ALA A 83 14.06 13.24 -9.02
C ALA A 83 13.90 13.47 -7.50
N LEU A 84 14.55 12.65 -6.67
CA LEU A 84 14.58 12.77 -5.21
C LEU A 84 16.02 12.99 -4.73
N LYS A 85 16.29 14.16 -4.13
CA LYS A 85 17.60 14.48 -3.55
C LYS A 85 17.67 13.97 -2.12
N LEU A 86 18.72 13.21 -1.78
CA LEU A 86 18.91 12.71 -0.42
C LEU A 86 19.78 13.62 0.45
N GLN A 87 20.53 14.52 -0.17
CA GLN A 87 21.47 15.44 0.48
C GLN A 87 21.49 16.78 -0.26
N ASP A 88 22.09 17.78 0.38
CA ASP A 88 22.30 19.12 -0.18
C ASP A 88 20.97 19.82 -0.57
N LEU A 89 19.89 19.53 0.15
CA LEU A 89 18.62 20.22 0.00
C LEU A 89 18.77 21.69 0.44
N THR A 90 18.41 22.61 -0.44
CA THR A 90 18.38 24.03 -0.12
C THR A 90 17.33 24.32 0.95
N LEU A 91 17.49 25.41 1.70
CA LEU A 91 16.51 25.81 2.72
C LEU A 91 15.10 25.97 2.13
N ALA A 92 14.98 26.49 0.92
CA ALA A 92 13.70 26.64 0.24
C ALA A 92 13.06 25.28 -0.09
N GLU A 93 13.84 24.31 -0.57
CA GLU A 93 13.35 22.94 -0.81
C GLU A 93 12.94 22.27 0.49
N GLN A 94 13.71 22.43 1.57
CA GLN A 94 13.38 21.88 2.88
C GLN A 94 12.05 22.43 3.41
N ILE A 95 11.86 23.74 3.33
CA ILE A 95 10.61 24.40 3.75
C ILE A 95 9.45 23.91 2.88
N GLY A 96 9.64 23.82 1.55
CA GLY A 96 8.61 23.32 0.65
C GLY A 96 8.19 21.88 0.95
N ILE A 97 9.14 20.99 1.27
CA ILE A 97 8.85 19.61 1.68
C ILE A 97 8.04 19.60 2.97
N ILE A 98 8.43 20.41 3.96
CA ILE A 98 7.74 20.50 5.25
C ILE A 98 6.30 21.00 5.06
N ASP A 99 6.13 22.10 4.33
CA ASP A 99 4.82 22.72 4.09
C ASP A 99 3.86 21.78 3.36
N CYS A 100 4.31 21.17 2.26
CA CYS A 100 3.53 20.18 1.53
C CYS A 100 3.16 18.96 2.40
N THR A 101 4.06 18.51 3.27
CA THR A 101 3.79 17.37 4.16
C THR A 101 2.76 17.72 5.22
N LEU A 102 2.81 18.94 5.78
CA LEU A 102 1.83 19.42 6.74
C LEU A 102 0.46 19.62 6.10
N ALA A 103 0.40 20.16 4.88
CA ALA A 103 -0.85 20.23 4.11
C ALA A 103 -1.46 18.84 3.89
N CYS A 104 -0.65 17.85 3.49
CA CYS A 104 -1.10 16.46 3.35
C CYS A 104 -1.59 15.86 4.69
N LEU A 105 -0.94 16.22 5.80
CA LEU A 105 -1.37 15.79 7.14
C LEU A 105 -2.75 16.35 7.48
N VAL A 106 -3.01 17.63 7.18
CA VAL A 106 -4.33 18.25 7.37
C VAL A 106 -5.38 17.57 6.49
N SER A 107 -5.10 17.34 5.21
CA SER A 107 -6.04 16.63 4.32
C SER A 107 -6.35 15.21 4.81
N TRP A 108 -5.37 14.51 5.39
CA TRP A 108 -5.64 13.22 6.03
C TRP A 108 -6.60 13.35 7.21
N LEU A 109 -6.44 14.37 8.06
CA LEU A 109 -7.32 14.63 9.19
C LEU A 109 -8.74 15.05 8.77
N GLU A 110 -8.90 15.59 7.56
CA GLU A 110 -10.21 15.90 6.97
C GLU A 110 -10.94 14.66 6.40
N GLY A 111 -10.31 13.48 6.44
CA GLY A 111 -10.93 12.20 6.08
C GLY A 111 -10.43 11.59 4.76
N HIS A 112 -9.45 12.20 4.10
CA HIS A 112 -8.81 11.57 2.95
C HIS A 112 -7.94 10.37 3.35
N SER A 113 -7.64 9.47 2.41
CA SER A 113 -6.79 8.32 2.68
C SER A 113 -5.35 8.73 3.00
N LEU A 114 -4.76 8.11 4.02
CA LEU A 114 -3.34 8.31 4.38
C LEU A 114 -2.38 7.94 3.22
N ALA A 115 -2.71 6.88 2.48
CA ALA A 115 -1.91 6.43 1.34
C ALA A 115 -1.93 7.45 0.18
N GLN A 116 -3.02 8.20 0.05
CA GLN A 116 -3.23 9.20 -0.99
C GLN A 116 -2.78 10.62 -0.60
N THR A 117 -2.40 10.82 0.67
CA THR A 117 -2.00 12.12 1.22
C THR A 117 -0.57 12.06 1.76
N VAL A 118 -0.39 11.78 3.05
CA VAL A 118 0.91 11.84 3.74
C VAL A 118 1.94 10.91 3.09
N PHE A 119 1.56 9.68 2.74
CA PHE A 119 2.49 8.71 2.14
C PHE A 119 2.77 8.92 0.65
N THR A 120 2.24 9.99 0.04
CA THR A 120 2.74 10.47 -1.26
C THR A 120 4.13 11.09 -1.14
N ASN A 121 4.52 11.56 0.04
CA ASN A 121 5.87 12.05 0.29
C ASN A 121 6.87 10.88 0.38
N LEU A 122 7.71 10.75 -0.65
CA LEU A 122 8.72 9.69 -0.74
C LEU A 122 9.77 9.74 0.38
N TYR A 123 10.08 10.90 0.96
CA TYR A 123 11.02 10.99 2.10
C TYR A 123 10.56 10.17 3.30
N LEU A 124 9.25 9.94 3.43
CA LEU A 124 8.71 9.09 4.49
C LEU A 124 8.99 7.60 4.21
N HIS A 125 9.18 7.16 2.98
CA HIS A 125 9.32 5.72 2.73
C HIS A 125 10.60 5.14 3.35
N ARG A 126 11.70 5.90 3.38
CA ARG A 126 12.98 5.50 4.00
C ARG A 126 13.71 6.69 4.66
N PRO A 127 13.25 7.16 5.83
CA PRO A 127 13.80 8.38 6.46
C PRO A 127 15.27 8.23 6.89
N HIS A 128 15.73 7.01 7.15
CA HIS A 128 17.11 6.73 7.56
C HIS A 128 18.14 6.98 6.44
N GLN A 129 17.72 6.90 5.17
CA GLN A 129 18.60 7.10 4.02
C GLN A 129 18.81 8.58 3.64
N ILE A 130 18.10 9.51 4.29
CA ILE A 130 18.21 10.95 4.05
C ILE A 130 19.49 11.50 4.72
N GLY A 131 20.35 12.17 3.96
CA GLY A 131 21.55 12.83 4.47
C GLY A 131 21.24 14.09 5.30
N ASP A 132 20.26 14.89 4.85
CA ASP A 132 19.87 16.12 5.53
C ASP A 132 19.20 15.86 6.88
N ARG A 133 19.87 16.28 7.97
CA ARG A 133 19.42 16.04 9.35
C ARG A 133 18.04 16.63 9.64
N CYS A 134 17.74 17.79 9.08
CA CYS A 134 16.46 18.47 9.27
C CYS A 134 15.31 17.61 8.72
N ILE A 135 15.36 17.25 7.44
CA ILE A 135 14.33 16.46 6.78
C ILE A 135 14.27 15.05 7.37
N LYS A 136 15.41 14.41 7.66
CA LYS A 136 15.44 13.13 8.38
C LYS A 136 14.67 13.18 9.69
N ALA A 137 14.95 14.17 10.55
CA ALA A 137 14.29 14.32 11.83
C ALA A 137 12.80 14.63 11.67
N PHE A 138 12.46 15.51 10.72
CA PHE A 138 11.08 15.85 10.39
C PHE A 138 10.29 14.62 9.92
N SER A 139 10.83 13.84 8.97
CA SER A 139 10.19 12.62 8.48
C SER A 139 9.91 11.61 9.61
N ILE A 140 10.88 11.38 10.50
CA ILE A 140 10.69 10.51 11.67
C ILE A 140 9.60 11.06 12.60
N CYS A 141 9.57 12.38 12.81
CA CYS A 141 8.54 13.03 13.62
C CYS A 141 7.14 12.84 13.03
N VAL A 142 6.98 13.06 11.72
CA VAL A 142 5.72 12.86 11.00
C VAL A 142 5.24 11.41 11.13
N PHE A 143 6.13 10.42 11.01
CA PHE A 143 5.76 9.03 11.26
C PHE A 143 5.19 8.80 12.64
N LYS A 144 5.88 9.31 13.67
CA LYS A 144 5.42 9.15 15.05
C LYS A 144 4.08 9.82 15.27
N ILE A 145 3.86 11.00 14.67
CA ILE A 145 2.57 11.69 14.73
C ILE A 145 1.47 10.83 14.11
N VAL A 146 1.69 10.30 12.90
CA VAL A 146 0.74 9.42 12.22
C VAL A 146 0.43 8.17 13.06
N ASP A 147 1.44 7.57 13.67
CA ASP A 147 1.31 6.39 14.52
C ASP A 147 0.47 6.68 15.77
N ILE A 148 0.76 7.77 16.48
CA ILE A 148 -0.01 8.21 17.65
C ILE A 148 -1.47 8.49 17.29
N ILE A 149 -1.72 9.14 16.16
CA ILE A 149 -3.09 9.45 15.72
C ILE A 149 -3.85 8.17 15.37
N LYS A 150 -3.21 7.23 14.66
CA LYS A 150 -3.81 5.92 14.38
C LYS A 150 -4.15 5.16 15.66
N ASP A 151 -3.23 5.13 16.61
CA ASP A 151 -3.45 4.50 17.91
C ASP A 151 -4.65 5.12 18.64
N PHE A 152 -4.78 6.44 18.61
CA PHE A 152 -5.92 7.13 19.22
C PHE A 152 -7.25 6.76 18.57
N VAL A 153 -7.31 6.76 17.23
CA VAL A 153 -8.52 6.41 16.48
C VAL A 153 -8.91 4.94 16.73
N ASN A 154 -7.96 4.02 16.68
CA ASN A 154 -8.24 2.59 16.85
C ASN A 154 -8.70 2.23 18.27
N ARG A 155 -8.22 2.95 19.29
CA ARG A 155 -8.68 2.76 20.68
C ARG A 155 -10.15 3.15 20.88
N GLN A 156 -10.65 4.14 20.15
CA GLN A 156 -12.05 4.59 20.23
C GLN A 156 -13.03 3.60 19.59
N VAL A 157 -12.59 2.80 18.62
CA VAL A 157 -13.43 1.80 17.93
C VAL A 157 -13.61 0.51 18.74
N SER A 158 -12.81 0.32 19.80
CA SER A 158 -12.85 -0.88 20.66
C SER A 158 -13.66 -0.70 21.96
N GLN A 159 -14.45 0.38 22.09
CA GLN A 159 -15.41 0.61 23.18
C GLN A 159 -16.83 0.72 22.61
#